data_AF-A0A524CYZ4-F1
#
_entry.id   AF-A0A524CYZ4-F1
#
_cell.length_a   1.000
_cell.length_b   1.000
_cell.length_c   1.000
_cell.angle_alpha   90.00
_cell.angle_beta   90.00
_cell.angle_gamma   90.00
#
_symmetry.space_group_name_H-M   'P 1'
#
loop_
_entity.id
_entity.type
_entity.pdbx_description
1 polymer ?
#
loop_
_entity_poly.entity_id
_entity_poly.type
_entity_poly.pdbx_seq_one_letter_code
_entity_poly.pdbx_strand_id
1 'polypeptide(L)'
;MYFLPTSIIFISLALFTFYQTLKKREEKREKKNFTNELLVGFLFLFSGILFPFMYNTHSNLAQSTLNFLWLTTSVILIAECIIWATILSKNAIKHKKNTDTVWDYDGFCAEFRANWEYDFKKDVERKFLHLLPVFVIFFFWTLGTILDFFGILVLWGLDIYSFAFWLIITVGLGFCVMFQFADLARLSKPYLLPVWAQKWYSKSMKPDELNTFISSAPLVLSFVPFVFAPFPIFAAVALITAGADAAASLVGKKYGKRKFRENSVKTIEGYVAGAGMTFMIVIIISGIYINWMAVNVVLILGMAIVASIIFFLVDAFLSKSVTDNILNPILTGVGMWVLILI
;
A
#
# COMPACT_ATOMS: atom_id res chain seq x y z
N MET A 1 -17.21 18.38 -12.58
CA MET A 1 -15.91 17.91 -12.04
C MET A 1 -16.00 16.42 -11.80
N TYR A 2 -15.54 15.59 -12.72
CA TYR A 2 -15.74 14.13 -12.66
C TYR A 2 -14.86 13.40 -11.64
N PHE A 3 -13.88 14.10 -11.05
CA PHE A 3 -13.02 13.57 -9.99
C PHE A 3 -13.67 13.59 -8.60
N LEU A 4 -14.69 14.45 -8.40
CA LEU A 4 -15.29 14.70 -7.08
C LEU A 4 -15.77 13.43 -6.36
N PRO A 5 -16.45 12.47 -7.04
CA PRO A 5 -16.90 11.27 -6.35
C PRO A 5 -15.75 10.47 -5.73
N THR A 6 -14.65 10.31 -6.46
CA THR A 6 -13.46 9.63 -5.94
C THR A 6 -12.85 10.37 -4.75
N SER A 7 -12.67 11.69 -4.85
CA SER A 7 -12.20 12.52 -3.73
C SER A 7 -13.09 12.39 -2.50
N ILE A 8 -14.42 12.43 -2.67
CA ILE A 8 -15.39 12.31 -1.58
C ILE A 8 -15.33 10.92 -0.93
N ILE A 9 -15.19 9.85 -1.71
CA ILE A 9 -15.03 8.48 -1.19
C ILE A 9 -13.81 8.44 -0.23
N PHE A 10 -12.65 8.90 -0.69
CA PHE A 10 -11.42 8.84 0.10
C PHE A 10 -11.44 9.75 1.33
N ILE A 11 -11.99 10.96 1.22
CA ILE A 11 -12.21 11.84 2.37
C ILE A 11 -13.17 11.20 3.38
N SER A 12 -14.25 10.56 2.91
CA SER A 12 -15.20 9.87 3.80
C SER A 12 -14.52 8.72 4.53
N LEU A 13 -13.72 7.91 3.83
CA LEU A 13 -12.94 6.82 4.45
C LEU A 13 -11.93 7.35 5.48
N ALA A 14 -11.30 8.50 5.22
CA ALA A 14 -10.45 9.19 6.19
C ALA A 14 -11.23 9.57 7.46
N LEU A 15 -12.40 10.20 7.30
CA LEU A 15 -13.26 10.60 8.43
C LEU A 15 -13.71 9.38 9.26
N PHE A 16 -14.11 8.29 8.62
CA PHE A 16 -14.46 7.05 9.32
C PHE A 16 -13.26 6.45 10.06
N THR A 17 -12.07 6.47 9.46
CA THR A 17 -10.84 5.99 10.08
C THR A 17 -10.49 6.82 11.31
N PHE A 18 -10.54 8.15 11.22
CA PHE A 18 -10.34 9.04 12.35
C PHE A 18 -11.37 8.82 13.44
N TYR A 19 -12.65 8.72 13.09
CA TYR A 19 -13.72 8.45 14.05
C TYR A 19 -13.47 7.15 14.83
N GLN A 20 -13.16 6.05 14.14
CA GLN A 20 -12.88 4.76 14.80
C GLN A 20 -11.64 4.83 15.70
N THR A 21 -10.59 5.49 15.23
CA THR A 21 -9.33 5.65 15.97
C THR A 21 -9.55 6.46 17.25
N LEU A 22 -10.27 7.59 17.16
CA LEU A 22 -10.56 8.47 18.28
C LEU A 22 -11.54 7.85 19.27
N LYS A 23 -12.55 7.12 18.79
CA LYS A 23 -13.52 6.41 19.63
C LYS A 23 -12.85 5.37 20.52
N LYS A 24 -11.81 4.68 20.03
CA LYS A 24 -11.06 3.65 20.77
C LYS A 24 -9.69 4.14 21.27
N ARG A 25 -9.49 5.45 21.44
CA ARG A 25 -8.16 6.06 21.64
C ARG A 25 -7.33 5.42 22.77
N GLU A 26 -7.94 5.06 23.89
CA GLU A 26 -7.23 4.55 25.08
C GLU A 26 -6.69 3.14 24.81
N GLU A 27 -7.57 2.24 24.35
CA GLU A 27 -7.20 0.90 23.88
C GLU A 27 -6.11 0.94 22.79
N LYS A 28 -6.22 1.87 21.83
CA LYS A 28 -5.26 2.01 20.74
C LYS A 28 -3.90 2.55 21.20
N ARG A 29 -3.87 3.38 22.24
CA ARG A 29 -2.61 3.88 22.83
C ARG A 29 -1.90 2.77 23.60
N GLU A 30 -2.64 1.99 24.40
CA GLU A 30 -2.10 0.83 25.11
C GLU A 30 -1.49 -0.20 24.14
N LYS A 31 -2.18 -0.47 23.03
CA LYS A 31 -1.71 -1.38 21.97
C LYS A 31 -0.70 -0.75 21.00
N LYS A 32 -0.29 0.52 21.20
CA LYS A 32 0.65 1.27 20.33
C LYS A 32 0.23 1.39 18.86
N ASN A 33 -1.07 1.32 18.58
CA ASN A 33 -1.63 1.41 17.23
C ASN A 33 -2.15 2.82 16.88
N PHE A 34 -2.38 3.67 17.89
CA PHE A 34 -3.02 4.98 17.71
C PHE A 34 -2.34 5.86 16.63
N THR A 35 -1.01 5.99 16.68
CA THR A 35 -0.28 6.80 15.70
C THR A 35 -0.37 6.24 14.28
N ASN A 36 -0.28 4.91 14.14
CA ASN A 36 -0.42 4.25 12.84
C ASN A 36 -1.80 4.52 12.24
N GLU A 37 -2.89 4.33 13.01
CA GLU A 37 -4.24 4.53 12.48
C GLU A 37 -4.54 5.99 12.12
N LEU A 38 -3.99 6.95 12.87
CA LEU A 38 -4.03 8.36 12.47
C LEU A 38 -3.32 8.60 11.15
N LEU A 39 -2.12 8.05 10.97
CA LEU A 39 -1.39 8.16 9.70
C LEU A 39 -2.15 7.54 8.54
N VAL A 40 -2.82 6.40 8.74
CA VAL A 40 -3.71 5.81 7.72
C VAL A 40 -4.83 6.77 7.35
N GLY A 41 -5.50 7.38 8.34
CA GLY A 41 -6.52 8.40 8.08
C GLY A 41 -5.97 9.59 7.28
N PHE A 42 -4.78 10.08 7.61
CA PHE A 42 -4.11 11.15 6.86
C PHE A 42 -3.77 10.73 5.43
N LEU A 43 -3.32 9.49 5.21
CA LEU A 43 -3.01 8.99 3.88
C LEU A 43 -4.26 8.89 2.99
N PHE A 44 -5.41 8.48 3.54
CA PHE A 44 -6.69 8.52 2.84
C PHE A 44 -7.09 9.96 2.50
N LEU A 45 -6.98 10.89 3.46
CA LEU A 45 -7.30 12.30 3.25
C LEU A 45 -6.42 12.90 2.15
N PHE A 46 -5.12 12.62 2.21
CA PHE A 46 -4.13 13.07 1.24
C PHE A 46 -4.45 12.54 -0.15
N SER A 47 -4.81 11.25 -0.27
CA SER A 47 -5.23 10.65 -1.54
C SER A 47 -6.47 11.33 -2.12
N GLY A 48 -7.47 11.61 -1.28
CA GLY A 48 -8.69 12.30 -1.72
C GLY A 48 -8.44 13.73 -2.20
N ILE A 49 -7.57 14.48 -1.51
CA ILE A 49 -7.17 15.85 -1.87
C ILE A 49 -6.34 15.86 -3.16
N LEU A 50 -5.42 14.90 -3.32
CA LEU A 50 -4.50 14.88 -4.44
C LEU A 50 -5.05 14.27 -5.72
N PHE A 51 -6.11 13.45 -5.63
CA PHE A 51 -6.70 12.76 -6.78
C PHE A 51 -6.94 13.63 -8.03
N PRO A 52 -7.44 14.89 -7.92
CA PRO A 52 -7.65 15.75 -9.08
C PRO A 52 -6.38 16.05 -9.87
N PHE A 53 -5.19 15.92 -9.28
CA PHE A 53 -3.91 16.27 -9.90
C PHE A 53 -3.16 15.04 -10.45
N MET A 54 -3.53 13.83 -10.03
CA MET A 54 -2.72 12.63 -10.29
C MET A 54 -2.58 12.26 -11.77
N TYR A 55 -3.58 12.53 -12.62
CA TYR A 55 -3.55 12.15 -14.04
C TYR A 55 -2.87 13.16 -14.96
N ASN A 56 -2.70 14.41 -14.51
CA ASN A 56 -2.14 15.49 -15.33
C ASN A 56 -0.72 15.90 -14.89
N THR A 57 -0.10 15.14 -13.99
CA THR A 57 1.21 15.53 -13.43
C THR A 57 2.34 15.35 -14.43
N HIS A 58 2.32 14.26 -15.21
CA HIS A 58 3.40 13.89 -16.14
C HIS A 58 3.05 14.17 -17.61
N SER A 59 1.80 14.53 -17.89
CA SER A 59 1.25 14.62 -19.24
C SER A 59 0.32 15.83 -19.34
N ASN A 60 0.41 16.56 -20.46
CA ASN A 60 -0.50 17.67 -20.77
C ASN A 60 -1.75 17.13 -21.50
N LEU A 61 -2.67 16.53 -20.74
CA LEU A 61 -3.85 15.90 -21.32
C LEU A 61 -4.93 16.94 -21.67
N ALA A 62 -5.63 16.72 -22.78
CA ALA A 62 -6.82 17.48 -23.09
C ALA A 62 -7.89 17.32 -21.99
N GLN A 63 -8.63 18.39 -21.70
CA GLN A 63 -9.64 18.38 -20.63
C GLN A 63 -10.72 17.31 -20.83
N SER A 64 -11.08 17.00 -22.08
CA SER A 64 -12.01 15.91 -22.43
C SER A 64 -11.47 14.54 -22.01
N THR A 65 -10.18 14.28 -22.28
CA THR A 65 -9.50 13.04 -21.88
C THR A 65 -9.43 12.94 -20.36
N LEU A 66 -9.01 13.99 -19.66
CA LEU A 66 -9.00 14.02 -18.19
C LEU A 66 -10.38 13.74 -17.59
N ASN A 67 -11.42 14.38 -18.14
CA ASN A 67 -12.80 14.16 -17.72
C ASN A 67 -13.23 12.70 -17.90
N PHE A 68 -12.85 12.07 -19.01
CA PHE A 68 -13.11 10.65 -19.25
C PHE A 68 -12.38 9.76 -18.24
N LEU A 69 -11.08 9.96 -18.00
CA LEU A 69 -10.31 9.17 -17.04
C LEU A 69 -10.86 9.29 -15.62
N TRP A 70 -11.17 10.52 -15.17
CA TRP A 70 -11.78 10.75 -13.86
C TRP A 70 -13.18 10.15 -13.74
N LEU A 71 -14.02 10.28 -14.78
CA LEU A 71 -15.36 9.71 -14.78
C LEU A 71 -15.30 8.19 -14.68
N THR A 72 -14.48 7.55 -15.51
CA THR A 72 -14.32 6.09 -15.52
C THR A 72 -13.82 5.58 -14.16
N THR A 73 -12.81 6.24 -13.59
CA THR A 73 -12.31 5.91 -12.24
C THR A 73 -13.43 6.03 -11.19
N SER A 74 -14.14 7.16 -11.18
CA SER A 74 -15.23 7.40 -10.24
C SER A 74 -16.35 6.37 -10.38
N VAL A 75 -16.73 5.98 -11.60
CA VAL A 75 -17.76 4.95 -11.84
C VAL A 75 -17.31 3.59 -11.28
N ILE A 76 -16.06 3.20 -11.52
CA ILE A 76 -15.49 1.94 -11.01
C ILE A 76 -15.53 1.93 -9.47
N LEU A 77 -15.06 3.00 -8.83
CA LEU A 77 -15.00 3.06 -7.37
C LEU A 77 -16.38 3.18 -6.71
N ILE A 78 -17.33 3.88 -7.34
CA ILE A 78 -18.73 3.89 -6.89
C ILE A 78 -19.33 2.49 -6.99
N ALA A 79 -19.14 1.79 -8.12
CA ALA A 79 -19.64 0.44 -8.31
C ALA A 79 -19.07 -0.51 -7.24
N GLU A 80 -17.77 -0.40 -6.94
CA GLU A 80 -17.13 -1.15 -5.86
C GLU A 80 -17.73 -0.84 -4.48
N CYS A 81 -17.95 0.44 -4.15
CA CYS A 81 -18.62 0.84 -2.91
C CYS A 81 -20.03 0.24 -2.80
N ILE A 82 -20.79 0.22 -3.89
CA ILE A 82 -22.15 -0.37 -3.94
C ILE A 82 -22.08 -1.89 -3.74
N ILE A 83 -21.11 -2.57 -4.36
CA ILE A 83 -20.90 -4.02 -4.19
C ILE A 83 -20.61 -4.33 -2.71
N TRP A 84 -19.67 -3.60 -2.09
CA TRP A 84 -19.34 -3.79 -0.68
C TRP A 84 -20.52 -3.48 0.24
N ALA A 85 -21.20 -2.36 0.03
CA ALA A 85 -22.41 -2.03 0.79
C ALA A 85 -23.45 -3.14 0.69
N THR A 86 -23.68 -3.67 -0.52
CA THR A 86 -24.63 -4.76 -0.75
C THR A 86 -24.22 -6.05 -0.02
N ILE A 87 -22.94 -6.44 -0.09
CA ILE A 87 -22.43 -7.63 0.61
C ILE A 87 -22.61 -7.49 2.13
N LEU A 88 -22.19 -6.36 2.70
CA LEU A 88 -22.27 -6.11 4.13
C LEU A 88 -23.74 -6.04 4.60
N SER A 89 -24.62 -5.37 3.86
CA SER A 89 -26.06 -5.32 4.16
C SER A 89 -26.72 -6.70 4.10
N LYS A 90 -26.40 -7.52 3.09
CA LYS A 90 -26.92 -8.90 2.99
C LYS A 90 -26.48 -9.74 4.19
N ASN A 91 -25.22 -9.65 4.59
CA ASN A 91 -24.71 -10.38 5.76
C ASN A 91 -25.34 -9.88 7.07
N ALA A 92 -25.55 -8.57 7.21
CA ALA A 92 -26.27 -7.99 8.35
C ALA A 92 -27.71 -8.53 8.46
N ILE A 93 -28.44 -8.58 7.34
CA ILE A 93 -29.81 -9.10 7.30
C ILE A 93 -29.84 -10.60 7.62
N LYS A 94 -28.90 -11.38 7.07
CA LYS A 94 -28.78 -12.82 7.34
C LYS A 94 -28.54 -13.09 8.83
N HIS A 95 -27.62 -12.33 9.45
CA HIS A 95 -27.32 -12.45 10.88
C HIS A 95 -28.53 -12.10 11.76
N LYS A 96 -29.26 -11.02 11.43
CA LYS A 96 -30.49 -10.64 12.15
C LYS A 96 -31.57 -11.74 12.13
N LYS A 97 -31.62 -12.56 11.08
CA LYS A 97 -32.59 -13.66 10.94
C LYS A 97 -32.14 -14.95 11.63
N ASN A 98 -30.84 -15.19 11.73
CA ASN A 98 -30.26 -16.38 12.36
C ASN A 98 -29.40 -15.96 13.57
N THR A 99 -30.06 -15.83 14.73
CA THR A 99 -29.41 -15.44 16.00
C THR A 99 -28.42 -16.48 16.54
N ASP A 100 -28.40 -17.69 16.00
CA ASP A 100 -27.52 -18.77 16.44
C ASP A 100 -26.03 -18.55 16.08
N THR A 101 -25.73 -17.55 15.25
CA THR A 101 -24.33 -17.19 14.95
C THR A 101 -23.81 -16.16 15.94
N VAL A 102 -23.43 -16.63 17.13
CA VAL A 102 -22.62 -15.90 18.11
C VAL A 102 -21.16 -15.89 17.63
N TRP A 103 -20.89 -15.24 16.50
CA TRP A 103 -19.52 -14.97 16.08
C TRP A 103 -19.22 -13.50 16.34
N ASP A 104 -18.94 -13.24 17.62
CA ASP A 104 -18.47 -11.95 18.09
C ASP A 104 -16.98 -11.76 17.78
N TYR A 105 -16.48 -10.58 18.09
CA TYR A 105 -15.09 -10.22 17.83
C TYR A 105 -14.09 -11.10 18.61
N ASP A 106 -14.46 -11.51 19.82
CA ASP A 106 -13.61 -12.35 20.66
C ASP A 106 -13.52 -13.78 20.12
N GLY A 107 -14.65 -14.33 19.65
CA GLY A 107 -14.70 -15.62 18.94
C GLY A 107 -13.86 -15.60 17.66
N PHE A 108 -13.94 -14.53 16.86
CA PHE A 108 -13.07 -14.36 15.69
C PHE A 108 -11.58 -14.33 16.09
N CYS A 109 -11.23 -13.59 17.15
CA CYS A 109 -9.84 -13.52 17.63
C CYS A 109 -9.35 -14.87 18.18
N ALA A 110 -10.20 -15.61 18.89
CA ALA A 110 -9.88 -16.92 19.43
C ALA A 110 -9.64 -17.94 18.31
N GLU A 111 -10.53 -17.98 17.31
CA GLU A 111 -10.38 -18.86 16.15
C GLU A 111 -9.14 -18.50 15.32
N PHE A 112 -8.87 -17.20 15.12
CA PHE A 112 -7.65 -16.76 14.45
C PHE A 112 -6.42 -17.27 15.18
N ARG A 113 -6.33 -17.06 16.51
CA ARG A 113 -5.18 -17.49 17.31
C ARG A 113 -5.01 -19.01 17.34
N ALA A 114 -6.11 -19.76 17.42
CA ALA A 114 -6.08 -21.23 17.42
C ALA A 114 -5.52 -21.80 16.12
N ASN A 115 -5.77 -21.13 14.99
CA ASN A 115 -5.29 -21.55 13.67
C ASN A 115 -3.98 -20.85 13.24
N TRP A 116 -3.47 -19.93 14.06
CA TRP A 116 -2.28 -19.16 13.73
C TRP A 116 -0.99 -19.88 14.14
N GLU A 117 -0.46 -20.67 13.23
CA GLU A 117 0.92 -21.15 13.32
C GLU A 117 1.89 -20.16 12.67
N TYR A 118 2.97 -19.81 13.39
CA TYR A 118 4.07 -18.99 12.87
C TYR A 118 5.05 -19.87 12.10
N ASP A 119 4.86 -19.95 10.78
CA ASP A 119 5.74 -20.70 9.87
C ASP A 119 6.37 -19.78 8.83
N PHE A 120 7.63 -20.04 8.48
CA PHE A 120 8.37 -19.39 7.41
C PHE A 120 7.57 -19.35 6.10
N LYS A 121 6.83 -20.43 5.79
CA LYS A 121 5.95 -20.50 4.62
C LYS A 121 4.88 -19.40 4.61
N LYS A 122 4.20 -19.17 5.73
CA LYS A 122 3.19 -18.10 5.84
C LYS A 122 3.79 -16.71 5.67
N ASP A 123 5.01 -16.50 6.19
CA ASP A 123 5.70 -15.23 5.96
C ASP A 123 6.06 -15.02 4.49
N VAL A 124 6.46 -16.07 3.77
CA VAL A 124 6.67 -16.01 2.31
C VAL A 124 5.35 -15.68 1.59
N GLU A 125 4.25 -16.38 1.91
CA GLU A 125 2.94 -16.12 1.30
C GLU A 125 2.47 -14.68 1.54
N ARG A 126 2.65 -14.15 2.76
CA ARG A 126 2.31 -12.75 3.06
C ARG A 126 3.19 -11.76 2.30
N LYS A 127 4.50 -11.99 2.25
CA LYS A 127 5.41 -11.12 1.48
C LYS A 127 5.12 -11.19 -0.03
N PHE A 128 4.63 -12.32 -0.53
CA PHE A 128 4.16 -12.43 -1.91
C PHE A 128 2.93 -11.53 -2.16
N LEU A 129 2.02 -11.38 -1.20
CA LEU A 129 0.92 -10.40 -1.32
C LEU A 129 1.43 -8.95 -1.39
N HIS A 130 2.55 -8.62 -0.72
CA HIS A 130 3.17 -7.29 -0.85
C HIS A 130 3.78 -7.05 -2.24
N LEU A 131 4.04 -8.11 -3.03
CA LEU A 131 4.47 -7.99 -4.42
C LEU A 131 3.30 -7.70 -5.38
N LEU A 132 2.03 -7.84 -4.94
CA LEU A 132 0.89 -7.56 -5.81
C LEU A 132 0.85 -6.09 -6.28
N PRO A 133 1.00 -5.07 -5.41
CA PRO A 133 1.13 -3.68 -5.86
C PRO A 133 2.30 -3.47 -6.83
N VAL A 134 3.44 -4.11 -6.57
CA VAL A 134 4.62 -4.04 -7.44
C VAL A 134 4.30 -4.61 -8.82
N PHE A 135 3.67 -5.78 -8.86
CA PHE A 135 3.23 -6.41 -10.09
C PHE A 135 2.28 -5.50 -10.88
N VAL A 136 1.28 -4.91 -10.22
CA VAL A 136 0.33 -3.97 -10.85
C VAL A 136 1.06 -2.78 -11.49
N ILE A 137 2.04 -2.19 -10.78
CA ILE A 137 2.84 -1.06 -11.27
C ILE A 137 3.61 -1.43 -12.54
N PHE A 138 4.41 -2.50 -12.49
CA PHE A 138 5.23 -2.90 -13.64
C PHE A 138 4.40 -3.46 -14.79
N PHE A 139 3.30 -4.16 -14.50
CA PHE A 139 2.40 -4.71 -15.50
C PHE A 139 1.78 -3.60 -16.35
N PHE A 140 1.17 -2.58 -15.72
CA PHE A 140 0.52 -1.51 -16.46
C PHE A 140 1.51 -0.57 -17.15
N TRP A 141 2.69 -0.36 -16.57
CA TRP A 141 3.76 0.36 -17.26
C TRP A 141 4.21 -0.37 -18.54
N THR A 142 4.49 -1.67 -18.42
CA THR A 142 4.89 -2.51 -19.56
C THR A 142 3.80 -2.56 -20.62
N LEU A 143 2.53 -2.72 -20.20
CA LEU A 143 1.40 -2.68 -21.11
C LEU A 143 1.31 -1.34 -21.85
N GLY A 144 1.51 -0.23 -21.14
CA GLY A 144 1.58 1.10 -21.75
C GLY A 144 2.69 1.20 -22.81
N THR A 145 3.90 0.73 -22.50
CA THR A 145 5.01 0.70 -23.48
C THR A 145 4.68 -0.14 -24.71
N ILE A 146 4.04 -1.30 -24.53
CA ILE A 146 3.63 -2.16 -25.65
C ILE A 146 2.57 -1.46 -26.52
N LEU A 147 1.55 -0.85 -25.91
CA LEU A 147 0.49 -0.16 -26.65
C LEU A 147 1.01 1.09 -27.38
N ASP A 148 1.97 1.80 -26.78
CA ASP A 148 2.64 2.94 -27.40
C ASP A 148 3.47 2.54 -28.61
N PHE A 149 4.21 1.43 -28.51
CA PHE A 149 4.97 0.86 -29.62
C PHE A 149 4.08 0.53 -30.84
N PHE A 150 2.84 0.10 -30.61
CA PHE A 150 1.86 -0.13 -31.67
C PHE A 150 1.08 1.13 -32.09
N GLY A 151 1.38 2.30 -31.55
CA GLY A 151 0.71 3.56 -31.85
C GLY A 151 -0.73 3.66 -31.33
N ILE A 152 -1.17 2.72 -30.48
CA ILE A 152 -2.56 2.65 -29.99
C ILE A 152 -2.85 3.80 -29.03
N LEU A 153 -1.89 4.16 -28.17
CA LEU A 153 -2.10 5.25 -27.20
C LEU A 153 -2.33 6.60 -27.89
N VAL A 154 -1.63 6.86 -29.00
CA VAL A 154 -1.81 8.06 -29.81
C VAL A 154 -3.25 8.16 -30.34
N LEU A 155 -3.84 7.04 -30.78
CA LEU A 155 -5.24 7.00 -31.22
C LEU A 155 -6.24 7.33 -30.09
N TRP A 156 -5.85 7.06 -28.85
CA TRP A 156 -6.65 7.38 -27.66
C TRP A 156 -6.33 8.76 -27.07
N GLY A 157 -5.39 9.50 -27.66
CA GLY A 157 -4.92 10.79 -27.13
C GLY A 157 -4.22 10.63 -25.77
N LEU A 158 -3.54 9.50 -25.57
CA LEU A 158 -2.78 9.16 -24.38
C LEU A 158 -1.30 8.97 -24.75
N ASP A 159 -0.45 9.13 -23.74
CA ASP A 159 0.95 8.71 -23.74
C ASP A 159 1.15 7.58 -22.72
N ILE A 160 2.38 7.05 -22.62
CA ILE A 160 2.70 5.97 -21.67
C ILE A 160 2.38 6.35 -20.23
N TYR A 161 2.73 7.57 -19.79
CA TYR A 161 2.51 8.02 -18.41
C TYR A 161 1.03 8.07 -18.07
N SER A 162 0.27 8.83 -18.85
CA SER A 162 -1.17 9.01 -18.66
C SER A 162 -1.93 7.69 -18.66
N PHE A 163 -1.62 6.78 -19.58
CA PHE A 163 -2.23 5.45 -19.62
C PHE A 163 -1.85 4.59 -18.41
N ALA A 164 -0.55 4.42 -18.17
CA ALA A 164 -0.06 3.52 -17.12
C ALA A 164 -0.49 4.02 -15.73
N PHE A 165 -0.30 5.31 -15.44
CA PHE A 165 -0.65 5.88 -14.15
C PHE A 165 -2.15 5.86 -13.92
N TRP A 166 -2.97 6.13 -14.94
CA TRP A 166 -4.43 5.99 -14.81
C TRP A 166 -4.84 4.61 -14.29
N LEU A 167 -4.32 3.53 -14.90
CA LEU A 167 -4.65 2.16 -14.49
C LEU A 167 -4.05 1.79 -13.13
N ILE A 168 -2.79 2.16 -12.87
CA ILE A 168 -2.12 1.90 -11.59
C ILE A 168 -2.88 2.57 -10.45
N ILE A 169 -3.23 3.85 -10.60
CA ILE A 169 -3.99 4.61 -9.60
C ILE A 169 -5.38 4.01 -9.45
N THR A 170 -6.12 3.78 -10.53
CA THR A 170 -7.49 3.25 -10.47
C THR A 170 -7.53 1.91 -9.73
N VAL A 171 -6.65 0.97 -10.09
CA VAL A 171 -6.58 -0.34 -9.45
C VAL A 171 -6.07 -0.25 -8.02
N GLY A 172 -5.03 0.55 -7.76
CA GLY A 172 -4.48 0.76 -6.41
C GLY A 172 -5.51 1.37 -5.45
N LEU A 173 -6.22 2.41 -5.88
CA LEU A 173 -7.29 3.03 -5.11
C LEU A 173 -8.47 2.07 -4.89
N GLY A 174 -8.82 1.25 -5.89
CA GLY A 174 -9.81 0.19 -5.72
C GLY A 174 -9.42 -0.80 -4.62
N PHE A 175 -8.17 -1.29 -4.63
CA PHE A 175 -7.66 -2.13 -3.53
C PHE A 175 -7.75 -1.44 -2.16
N CYS A 176 -7.43 -0.14 -2.07
CA CYS A 176 -7.58 0.61 -0.83
C CYS A 176 -9.03 0.65 -0.35
N VAL A 177 -9.99 0.89 -1.24
CA VAL A 177 -11.43 0.87 -0.92
C VAL A 177 -11.85 -0.51 -0.43
N MET A 178 -11.49 -1.56 -1.17
CA MET A 178 -11.76 -2.96 -0.83
C MET A 178 -11.29 -3.31 0.59
N PHE A 179 -10.00 -3.09 0.88
CA PHE A 179 -9.40 -3.42 2.16
C PHE A 179 -9.96 -2.56 3.29
N GLN A 180 -10.27 -1.28 3.04
CA GLN A 180 -10.83 -0.41 4.06
C GLN A 180 -12.24 -0.83 4.48
N PHE A 181 -13.13 -1.16 3.53
CA PHE A 181 -14.46 -1.68 3.86
C PHE A 181 -14.36 -3.00 4.62
N ALA A 182 -13.47 -3.89 4.18
CA ALA A 182 -13.25 -5.17 4.84
C ALA A 182 -12.72 -4.99 6.27
N ASP A 183 -11.74 -4.11 6.50
CA ASP A 183 -11.22 -3.84 7.85
C ASP A 183 -12.23 -3.12 8.74
N LEU A 184 -12.98 -2.16 8.22
CA LEU A 184 -14.04 -1.50 8.99
C LEU A 184 -15.10 -2.51 9.42
N ALA A 185 -15.49 -3.43 8.54
CA ALA A 185 -16.40 -4.53 8.88
C ALA A 185 -15.78 -5.45 9.94
N ARG A 186 -14.51 -5.87 9.76
CA ARG A 186 -13.79 -6.73 10.70
C ARG A 186 -13.66 -6.14 12.09
N LEU A 187 -13.20 -4.89 12.19
CA LEU A 187 -12.90 -4.21 13.46
C LEU A 187 -14.16 -3.75 14.20
N SER A 188 -15.30 -3.69 13.52
CA SER A 188 -16.59 -3.37 14.13
C SER A 188 -17.40 -4.64 14.44
N LYS A 189 -17.65 -5.47 13.43
CA LYS A 189 -18.58 -6.60 13.44
C LYS A 189 -18.14 -7.68 12.43
N PRO A 190 -17.24 -8.61 12.81
CA PRO A 190 -16.66 -9.61 11.88
C PRO A 190 -17.66 -10.47 11.12
N TYR A 191 -18.84 -10.72 11.69
CA TYR A 191 -19.92 -11.46 11.03
C TYR A 191 -20.47 -10.77 9.76
N LEU A 192 -20.18 -9.48 9.56
CA LEU A 192 -20.53 -8.76 8.34
C LEU A 192 -19.61 -9.13 7.17
N LEU A 193 -18.39 -9.60 7.45
CA LEU A 193 -17.46 -10.00 6.39
C LEU A 193 -17.99 -11.24 5.66
N PRO A 194 -17.82 -11.31 4.32
CA PRO A 194 -18.07 -12.54 3.61
C PRO A 194 -17.03 -13.62 3.99
N VAL A 195 -17.44 -14.88 3.91
CA VAL A 195 -16.62 -16.04 4.33
C VAL A 195 -15.26 -16.08 3.62
N TRP A 196 -15.21 -15.72 2.34
CA TRP A 196 -13.95 -15.67 1.60
C TRP A 196 -12.99 -14.62 2.17
N ALA A 197 -13.48 -13.46 2.63
CA ALA A 197 -12.66 -12.41 3.20
C ALA A 197 -12.15 -12.83 4.58
N GLN A 198 -12.98 -13.47 5.40
CA GLN A 198 -12.54 -14.02 6.69
C GLN A 198 -11.42 -15.06 6.51
N LYS A 199 -11.57 -15.97 5.53
CA LYS A 199 -10.53 -16.94 5.17
C LYS A 199 -9.25 -16.29 4.64
N TRP A 200 -9.37 -15.13 4.01
CA TRP A 200 -8.20 -14.38 3.57
C TRP A 200 -7.48 -13.76 4.78
N TYR A 201 -8.20 -13.04 5.64
CA TYR A 201 -7.64 -12.45 6.86
C TYR A 201 -6.96 -13.48 7.76
N SER A 202 -7.52 -14.69 7.90
CA SER A 202 -6.89 -15.75 8.70
C SER A 202 -5.55 -16.24 8.15
N LYS A 203 -5.26 -15.98 6.87
CA LYS A 203 -3.99 -16.34 6.22
C LYS A 203 -3.00 -15.19 6.10
N SER A 204 -3.47 -13.96 5.90
CA SER A 204 -2.61 -12.82 5.54
C SER A 204 -2.25 -11.91 6.71
N MET A 205 -3.11 -11.82 7.73
CA MET A 205 -2.95 -10.88 8.85
C MET A 205 -1.99 -11.42 9.90
N LYS A 206 -1.28 -10.56 10.62
CA LYS A 206 -0.50 -10.94 11.80
C LYS A 206 -1.28 -10.81 13.12
N PRO A 207 -0.86 -11.46 14.21
CA PRO A 207 -1.51 -11.32 15.51
C PRO A 207 -1.58 -9.88 16.05
N ASP A 208 -0.58 -9.04 15.76
CA ASP A 208 -0.54 -7.62 16.13
C ASP A 208 -1.53 -6.77 15.31
N GLU A 209 -1.93 -7.25 14.12
CA GLU A 209 -2.90 -6.61 13.25
C GLU A 209 -4.36 -6.95 13.61
N LEU A 210 -4.61 -7.89 14.53
CA LEU A 210 -5.97 -8.26 14.96
C LEU A 210 -6.79 -7.04 15.37
N ASN A 211 -6.17 -6.12 16.10
CA ASN A 211 -6.83 -4.95 16.69
C ASN A 211 -6.55 -3.65 15.93
N THR A 212 -6.07 -3.69 14.68
CA THR A 212 -5.81 -2.50 13.88
C THR A 212 -6.06 -2.77 12.40
N PHE A 213 -5.94 -1.75 11.53
CA PHE A 213 -6.03 -1.95 10.08
C PHE A 213 -4.85 -2.80 9.60
N ILE A 214 -5.09 -3.69 8.62
CA ILE A 214 -4.01 -4.48 8.05
C ILE A 214 -3.08 -3.60 7.21
N SER A 215 -1.82 -4.00 7.11
CA SER A 215 -0.79 -3.19 6.45
C SER A 215 -0.98 -2.99 4.94
N SER A 216 -1.86 -3.74 4.27
CA SER A 216 -2.04 -3.71 2.82
C SER A 216 -2.51 -2.35 2.28
N ALA A 217 -3.59 -1.77 2.81
CA ALA A 217 -4.07 -0.46 2.37
C ALA A 217 -3.09 0.67 2.72
N PRO A 218 -2.55 0.76 3.96
CA PRO A 218 -1.53 1.74 4.31
C PRO A 218 -0.31 1.70 3.39
N LEU A 219 0.15 0.49 3.01
CA LEU A 219 1.25 0.30 2.07
C LEU A 219 0.93 0.93 0.71
N VAL A 220 -0.22 0.63 0.10
CA VAL A 220 -0.58 1.21 -1.20
C VAL A 220 -0.78 2.72 -1.11
N LEU A 221 -1.44 3.20 -0.05
CA LEU A 221 -1.64 4.64 0.17
C LEU A 221 -0.32 5.40 0.37
N SER A 222 0.69 4.76 0.96
CA SER A 222 2.01 5.38 1.15
C SER A 222 2.77 5.61 -0.16
N PHE A 223 2.34 4.98 -1.27
CA PHE A 223 2.91 5.22 -2.59
C PHE A 223 2.34 6.46 -3.28
N VAL A 224 1.18 6.97 -2.83
CA VAL A 224 0.45 8.08 -3.44
C VAL A 224 1.29 9.36 -3.63
N PRO A 225 2.13 9.80 -2.68
CA PRO A 225 3.00 10.95 -2.92
C PRO A 225 3.91 10.79 -4.14
N PHE A 226 4.34 9.55 -4.42
CA PHE A 226 5.29 9.25 -5.51
C PHE A 226 4.62 9.00 -6.85
N VAL A 227 3.29 9.03 -6.91
CA VAL A 227 2.55 9.18 -8.18
C VAL A 227 2.99 10.46 -8.91
N PHE A 228 3.46 11.46 -8.16
CA PHE A 228 3.95 12.73 -8.69
C PHE A 228 5.45 12.72 -9.02
N ALA A 229 6.18 11.67 -8.61
CA ALA A 229 7.59 11.51 -8.92
C ALA A 229 7.77 10.81 -10.29
N PRO A 230 8.94 10.95 -10.95
CA PRO A 230 9.25 10.17 -12.14
C PRO A 230 9.09 8.67 -11.90
N PHE A 231 8.62 7.94 -12.93
CA PHE A 231 8.36 6.51 -12.84
C PHE A 231 9.50 5.68 -12.21
N PRO A 232 10.81 5.94 -12.49
CA PRO A 232 11.88 5.17 -11.86
C PRO A 232 11.91 5.28 -10.33
N ILE A 233 11.63 6.46 -9.76
CA ILE A 233 11.50 6.63 -8.30
C ILE A 233 10.29 5.88 -7.80
N PHE A 234 9.13 6.07 -8.42
CA PHE A 234 7.89 5.41 -8.01
C PHE A 234 8.02 3.88 -8.00
N ALA A 235 8.59 3.32 -9.06
CA ALA A 235 8.86 1.89 -9.20
C ALA A 235 9.89 1.40 -8.17
N ALA A 236 10.95 2.15 -7.91
CA ALA A 236 11.95 1.83 -6.90
C ALA A 236 11.33 1.81 -5.49
N VAL A 237 10.51 2.81 -5.14
CA VAL A 237 9.80 2.89 -3.85
C VAL A 237 8.93 1.65 -3.62
N ALA A 238 8.14 1.27 -4.63
CA ALA A 238 7.29 0.09 -4.53
C ALA A 238 8.13 -1.19 -4.34
N LEU A 239 9.21 -1.34 -5.11
CA LEU A 239 10.06 -2.53 -5.05
C LEU A 239 10.92 -2.58 -3.78
N ILE A 240 11.36 -1.46 -3.23
CA ILE A 240 12.02 -1.39 -1.91
C ILE A 240 11.05 -1.90 -0.84
N THR A 241 9.83 -1.39 -0.86
CA THR A 241 8.81 -1.69 0.17
C THR A 241 8.45 -3.18 0.21
N ALA A 242 8.39 -3.85 -0.93
CA ALA A 242 8.10 -5.29 -0.98
C ALA A 242 9.35 -6.17 -0.97
N GLY A 243 10.34 -5.84 -1.81
CA GLY A 243 11.52 -6.66 -2.10
C GLY A 243 12.63 -6.53 -1.05
N ALA A 244 13.01 -5.31 -0.66
CA ALA A 244 14.07 -5.12 0.33
C ALA A 244 13.63 -5.58 1.73
N ASP A 245 12.36 -5.32 2.09
CA ASP A 245 11.74 -5.81 3.32
C ASP A 245 11.60 -7.36 3.33
N ALA A 246 11.25 -7.97 2.20
CA ALA A 246 11.31 -9.43 2.07
C ALA A 246 12.75 -9.97 2.22
N ALA A 247 13.74 -9.35 1.57
CA ALA A 247 15.14 -9.75 1.69
C ALA A 247 15.63 -9.66 3.13
N ALA A 248 15.33 -8.56 3.84
CA ALA A 248 15.70 -8.36 5.23
C ALA A 248 15.12 -9.46 6.15
N SER A 249 13.83 -9.76 5.99
CA SER A 249 13.12 -10.76 6.79
C SER A 249 13.59 -12.18 6.50
N LEU A 250 13.73 -12.56 5.21
CA LEU A 250 14.09 -13.92 4.81
C LEU A 250 15.55 -14.24 5.13
N VAL A 251 16.47 -13.33 4.82
CA VAL A 251 17.89 -13.49 5.17
C VAL A 251 18.06 -13.45 6.68
N GLY A 252 17.39 -12.52 7.35
CA GLY A 252 17.47 -12.40 8.80
C GLY A 252 17.00 -13.65 9.55
N LYS A 253 16.00 -14.35 9.04
CA LYS A 253 15.49 -15.61 9.62
C LYS A 253 16.34 -16.83 9.27
N LYS A 254 16.76 -16.94 8.00
CA LYS A 254 17.48 -18.13 7.52
C LYS A 254 18.95 -18.13 7.91
N TYR A 255 19.59 -16.96 7.89
CA TYR A 255 21.04 -16.82 8.06
C TYR A 255 21.44 -15.91 9.22
N GLY A 256 20.48 -15.28 9.90
CA GLY A 256 20.75 -14.35 10.98
C GLY A 256 21.35 -15.06 12.19
N LYS A 257 22.57 -14.65 12.56
CA LYS A 257 23.28 -15.18 13.73
C LYS A 257 23.45 -14.12 14.80
N ARG A 258 23.54 -12.85 14.40
CA ARG A 258 23.82 -11.73 15.31
C ARG A 258 22.58 -10.87 15.45
N LYS A 259 21.99 -10.86 16.63
CA LYS A 259 20.91 -9.93 16.97
C LYS A 259 21.45 -8.51 16.98
N PHE A 260 20.69 -7.57 16.43
CA PHE A 260 21.10 -6.15 16.44
C PHE A 260 20.97 -5.52 17.83
N ARG A 261 20.00 -5.98 18.63
CA ARG A 261 19.85 -5.65 20.05
C ARG A 261 19.46 -6.93 20.80
N GLU A 262 19.85 -7.07 22.06
CA GLU A 262 19.63 -8.29 22.85
C GLU A 262 18.16 -8.76 22.84
N ASN A 263 17.21 -7.81 22.88
CA ASN A 263 15.77 -8.08 22.89
C ASN A 263 15.09 -7.97 21.51
N SER A 264 15.84 -7.90 20.41
CA SER A 264 15.29 -7.79 19.06
C SER A 264 15.23 -9.15 18.35
N VAL A 265 14.17 -9.37 17.57
CA VAL A 265 14.07 -10.49 16.62
C VAL A 265 14.83 -10.18 15.32
N LYS A 266 15.16 -8.90 15.07
CA LYS A 266 15.89 -8.46 13.87
C LYS A 266 17.41 -8.66 14.03
N THR A 267 18.03 -9.16 12.97
CA THR A 267 19.46 -9.53 12.93
C THR A 267 20.25 -8.57 12.06
N ILE A 268 21.55 -8.45 12.34
CA ILE A 268 22.48 -7.62 11.56
C ILE A 268 22.51 -8.10 10.10
N GLU A 269 22.49 -9.41 9.88
CA GLU A 269 22.44 -9.99 8.54
C GLU A 269 21.18 -9.57 7.76
N GLY A 270 20.02 -9.52 8.44
CA GLY A 270 18.78 -9.03 7.84
C GLY A 270 18.88 -7.55 7.44
N TYR A 271 19.42 -6.70 8.33
CA TYR A 271 19.61 -5.29 8.02
C TYR A 271 20.55 -5.03 6.84
N VAL A 272 21.68 -5.73 6.79
CA VAL A 272 22.63 -5.63 5.67
C VAL A 272 21.99 -6.11 4.37
N ALA A 273 21.23 -7.20 4.40
CA ALA A 273 20.54 -7.70 3.23
C ALA A 273 19.46 -6.72 2.72
N GLY A 274 18.66 -6.15 3.63
CA GLY A 274 17.65 -5.15 3.27
C GLY A 274 18.27 -3.88 2.68
N ALA A 275 19.26 -3.29 3.35
CA ALA A 275 19.95 -2.10 2.86
C ALA A 275 20.67 -2.35 1.53
N GLY A 276 21.37 -3.48 1.40
CA GLY A 276 22.02 -3.88 0.15
C GLY A 276 21.02 -4.12 -0.99
N MET A 277 19.87 -4.74 -0.70
CA MET A 277 18.81 -4.92 -1.70
C MET A 277 18.20 -3.58 -2.12
N THR A 278 17.99 -2.65 -1.18
CA THR A 278 17.55 -1.28 -1.48
C THR A 278 18.52 -0.58 -2.44
N PHE A 279 19.83 -0.65 -2.16
CA PHE A 279 20.86 -0.09 -3.02
C PHE A 279 20.78 -0.64 -4.45
N MET A 280 20.70 -1.97 -4.57
CA MET A 280 20.62 -2.65 -5.86
C MET A 280 19.33 -2.32 -6.61
N ILE A 281 18.18 -2.26 -5.92
CA ILE A 281 16.89 -1.90 -6.51
C ILE A 281 16.97 -0.51 -7.15
N VAL A 282 17.47 0.49 -6.42
CA VAL A 282 17.54 1.86 -6.96
C VAL A 282 18.42 1.92 -8.20
N ILE A 283 19.60 1.29 -8.18
CA ILE A 283 20.50 1.24 -9.35
C ILE A 283 19.83 0.55 -10.53
N ILE A 284 19.27 -0.64 -10.33
CA ILE A 284 18.69 -1.44 -11.40
C ILE A 284 17.48 -0.73 -12.01
N ILE A 285 16.53 -0.28 -11.19
CA ILE A 285 15.30 0.37 -11.68
C ILE A 285 15.62 1.71 -12.34
N SER A 286 16.46 2.54 -11.72
CA SER A 286 16.85 3.82 -12.32
C SER A 286 17.67 3.65 -13.59
N GLY A 287 18.48 2.59 -13.69
CA GLY A 287 19.24 2.26 -14.89
C GLY A 287 18.35 1.78 -16.04
N ILE A 288 17.43 0.84 -15.78
CA ILE A 288 16.50 0.31 -16.80
C ILE A 288 15.60 1.42 -17.35
N TYR A 289 15.11 2.31 -16.48
CA TYR A 289 14.17 3.37 -16.85
C TYR A 289 14.81 4.76 -16.90
N ILE A 290 16.12 4.84 -17.16
CA ILE A 290 16.86 6.12 -17.17
C ILE A 290 16.28 7.14 -18.14
N ASN A 291 15.71 6.70 -19.28
CA ASN A 291 15.10 7.60 -20.26
C ASN A 291 13.85 8.33 -19.73
N TRP A 292 13.29 7.88 -18.62
CA TRP A 292 12.10 8.43 -17.97
C TRP A 292 12.43 9.35 -16.80
N MET A 293 13.71 9.69 -16.64
CA MET A 293 14.21 10.52 -15.56
C MET A 293 15.54 11.16 -15.97
N ALA A 294 15.58 12.49 -16.12
CA ALA A 294 16.75 13.22 -16.59
C ALA A 294 17.87 13.30 -15.52
N VAL A 295 18.52 12.17 -15.23
CA VAL A 295 19.58 12.07 -14.23
C VAL A 295 20.81 11.36 -14.78
N ASN A 296 21.97 11.68 -14.21
CA ASN A 296 23.22 11.00 -14.52
C ASN A 296 23.49 9.84 -13.53
N VAL A 297 24.49 9.02 -13.85
CA VAL A 297 24.88 7.85 -13.03
C VAL A 297 25.30 8.27 -11.61
N VAL A 298 25.94 9.42 -11.43
CA VAL A 298 26.36 9.91 -10.11
C VAL A 298 25.16 10.17 -9.21
N LEU A 299 24.09 10.78 -9.75
CA LEU A 299 22.88 11.03 -9.00
C LEU A 299 22.12 9.74 -8.69
N ILE A 300 22.11 8.76 -9.60
CA ILE A 300 21.55 7.42 -9.32
C ILE A 300 22.28 6.75 -8.14
N LEU A 301 23.61 6.82 -8.10
CA LEU A 301 24.40 6.31 -6.97
C LEU A 301 24.07 7.06 -5.67
N GLY A 302 23.94 8.40 -5.74
CA GLY A 302 23.51 9.22 -4.60
C GLY A 302 22.15 8.78 -4.05
N MET A 303 21.15 8.62 -4.93
CA MET A 303 19.82 8.13 -4.57
C MET A 303 19.88 6.74 -3.92
N ALA A 304 20.69 5.82 -4.48
CA ALA A 304 20.83 4.47 -3.96
C ALA A 304 21.44 4.45 -2.55
N ILE A 305 22.47 5.26 -2.30
CA ILE A 305 23.10 5.41 -0.97
C ILE A 305 22.09 5.97 0.03
N VAL A 306 21.43 7.08 -0.31
CA VAL A 306 20.47 7.75 0.58
C VAL A 306 19.29 6.83 0.91
N ALA A 307 18.68 6.19 -0.09
CA ALA A 307 17.58 5.25 0.13
C ALA A 307 18.00 4.09 1.05
N SER A 308 19.21 3.55 0.87
CA SER A 308 19.72 2.43 1.68
C SER A 308 19.96 2.82 3.13
N ILE A 309 20.53 4.00 3.37
CA ILE A 309 20.70 4.56 4.72
C ILE A 309 19.35 4.77 5.37
N ILE A 310 18.39 5.39 4.66
CA ILE A 310 17.05 5.63 5.19
C ILE A 310 16.34 4.31 5.52
N PHE A 311 16.37 3.33 4.63
CA PHE A 311 15.79 2.00 4.88
C PHE A 311 16.37 1.37 6.14
N PHE A 312 17.70 1.39 6.29
CA PHE A 312 18.36 0.90 7.49
C PHE A 312 17.89 1.64 8.75
N LEU A 313 17.85 2.98 8.71
CA LEU A 313 17.43 3.79 9.85
C LEU A 313 15.97 3.52 10.26
N VAL A 314 15.07 3.41 9.28
CA VAL A 314 13.67 3.09 9.52
C VAL A 314 13.55 1.72 10.18
N ASP A 315 14.19 0.71 9.59
CA ASP A 315 14.04 -0.67 10.02
C ASP A 315 14.72 -0.95 11.39
N ALA A 316 15.80 -0.22 11.68
CA ALA A 316 16.60 -0.38 12.90
C ALA A 316 16.10 0.44 14.10
N PHE A 317 15.50 1.61 13.85
CA PHE A 317 15.19 2.56 14.92
C PHE A 317 13.73 3.00 14.97
N LEU A 318 13.06 3.20 13.83
CA LEU A 318 11.77 3.88 13.76
C LEU A 318 10.56 2.93 13.71
N SER A 319 10.76 1.68 13.27
CA SER A 319 9.66 0.70 13.10
C SER A 319 8.96 0.27 14.40
N LYS A 320 9.36 0.80 15.56
CA LYS A 320 8.76 0.48 16.87
C LYS A 320 7.52 1.32 17.17
N SER A 321 7.40 2.51 16.59
CA SER A 321 6.30 3.45 16.83
C SER A 321 5.37 3.56 15.64
N VAL A 322 5.92 3.48 14.43
CA VAL A 322 5.17 3.52 13.17
C VAL A 322 5.53 2.32 12.31
N THR A 323 4.55 1.77 11.60
CA THR A 323 4.76 0.63 10.71
C THR A 323 5.75 0.94 9.60
N ASP A 324 6.66 0.00 9.36
CA ASP A 324 7.65 0.05 8.27
C ASP A 324 6.98 0.10 6.89
N ASN A 325 5.79 -0.49 6.74
CA ASN A 325 4.97 -0.43 5.53
C ASN A 325 4.47 0.99 5.17
N ILE A 326 4.53 1.95 6.09
CA ILE A 326 4.27 3.37 5.81
C ILE A 326 5.60 4.14 5.72
N LEU A 327 6.50 3.94 6.68
CA LEU A 327 7.72 4.75 6.78
C LEU A 327 8.73 4.48 5.66
N ASN A 328 8.97 3.20 5.30
CA ASN A 328 9.93 2.87 4.25
C ASN A 328 9.58 3.55 2.93
N PRO A 329 8.37 3.35 2.37
CA PRO A 329 8.03 3.98 1.10
C PRO A 329 8.12 5.50 1.14
N ILE A 330 7.57 6.14 2.18
CA ILE A 330 7.57 7.60 2.31
C ILE A 330 9.00 8.14 2.44
N LEU A 331 9.79 7.63 3.38
CA LEU A 331 11.09 8.23 3.66
C LEU A 331 12.12 7.90 2.58
N THR A 332 12.14 6.66 2.05
CA THR A 332 13.07 6.31 0.96
C THR A 332 12.71 7.05 -0.32
N GLY A 333 11.42 7.16 -0.65
CA GLY A 333 10.96 7.91 -1.82
C GLY A 333 11.24 9.40 -1.70
N VAL A 334 10.96 10.02 -0.54
CA VAL A 334 11.28 11.45 -0.31
C VAL A 334 12.79 11.67 -0.38
N GLY A 335 13.60 10.79 0.21
CA GLY A 335 15.05 10.87 0.16
C GLY A 335 15.60 10.85 -1.27
N MET A 336 15.09 9.96 -2.13
CA MET A 336 15.46 9.92 -3.54
C MET A 336 14.95 11.14 -4.31
N TRP A 337 13.70 11.54 -4.07
CA TRP A 337 13.06 12.62 -4.83
C TRP A 337 13.67 13.99 -4.53
N VAL A 338 14.01 14.27 -3.26
CA VAL A 338 14.69 15.51 -2.87
C VAL A 338 16.02 15.69 -3.60
N LEU A 339 16.78 14.60 -3.82
CA LEU A 339 18.04 14.67 -4.55
C LEU A 339 17.88 15.08 -6.02
N ILE A 340 16.72 14.84 -6.63
CA ILE A 340 16.45 15.30 -8.01
C ILE A 340 16.07 16.78 -8.04
N LEU A 341 15.53 17.31 -6.94
CA LEU A 341 15.05 18.69 -6.85
C LEU A 341 16.15 19.70 -6.48
N ILE A 342 17.29 19.22 -5.99
CA ILE A 342 18.50 20.00 -5.68
C ILE A 342 19.45 19.90 -6.87
#